data_AF-A0A4Y9Y5I1-F1
#
_entry.id   AF-A0A4Y9Y5I1-F1
#
_cell.length_a   1.000
_cell.length_b   1.000
_cell.length_c   1.000
_cell.angle_alpha   90.00
_cell.angle_beta   90.00
_cell.angle_gamma   90.00
#
_symmetry.space_group_name_H-M   'P 1'
#
loop_
_entity.id
_entity.type
_entity.pdbx_description
1 polymer ?
#
loop_
_entity_poly.entity_id
_entity_poly.type
_entity_poly.pdbx_seq_one_letter_code
_entity_poly.pdbx_strand_id
1 'polypeptide(L)'
;MSDDLQPLTFASGPLVWIDCEMTGLNPQKHKILEIAVLITNGNLDLVDQGIEFVVHTEKAVLDGMDEWCTKQHGMSGLTRACLESPHTTEEVEQKVLAYIKKWIPQTRTGILAGNSVHADRSFLVQEMPQITNHLHYRIVDVSSIKELCRRWYPTLQVPKDLYESENSAHRALSDIRGSIRELKWYRDNIFPPKRVRKQLVEMDDSLTAEFVREHKDGFDSIIASVYEEVSAAQANDSKGKRRSRDDEEEEGYANGDGDGGDEGDEGDEGEEEVEVKPKKAKRAKKGSLTDEEMARQLDSEINGRQRSSRASSTSTRGRGRGGKRGGKRGAKSSATVNSDGETVDDAGEVVKKKRGGGGFKKEYVLSEPLVAVAEVDKLSRPQTVKKLWEYIRRNNLQNPENKREIICDDKFRALFNVEKIDMFTMNKQLGRHLREPDVDPEA
;
A
#
# COMPACT_ATOMS: atom_id res chain seq x y z
N MET A 1 -21.57 -26.70 25.81
CA MET A 1 -21.69 -25.26 25.53
C MET A 1 -21.15 -25.07 24.13
N SER A 2 -21.99 -24.65 23.20
CA SER A 2 -21.56 -24.25 21.86
C SER A 2 -20.93 -22.88 21.98
N ASP A 3 -19.62 -22.78 21.81
CA ASP A 3 -18.95 -21.49 21.61
C ASP A 3 -19.45 -20.92 20.27
N ASP A 4 -20.32 -19.91 20.34
CA ASP A 4 -20.77 -19.14 19.19
C ASP A 4 -19.62 -18.24 18.72
N LEU A 5 -18.68 -18.88 18.00
CA LEU A 5 -17.50 -18.26 17.40
C LEU A 5 -17.95 -17.19 16.40
N GLN A 6 -17.90 -15.93 16.83
CA GLN A 6 -18.36 -14.81 16.03
C GLN A 6 -17.44 -14.56 14.81
N PRO A 7 -18.00 -14.29 13.62
CA PRO A 7 -17.21 -13.91 12.46
C PRO A 7 -16.38 -12.64 12.68
N LEU A 8 -15.19 -12.62 12.09
CA LEU A 8 -14.25 -11.50 12.16
C LEU A 8 -14.76 -10.30 11.35
N THR A 9 -14.59 -9.10 11.93
CA THR A 9 -14.95 -7.83 11.28
C THR A 9 -13.71 -7.09 10.81
N PHE A 10 -13.87 -5.98 10.09
CA PHE A 10 -12.75 -5.11 9.73
C PHE A 10 -11.91 -4.66 10.94
N ALA A 11 -12.55 -4.40 12.09
CA ALA A 11 -11.87 -4.01 13.32
C ALA A 11 -11.01 -5.15 13.92
N SER A 12 -11.36 -6.41 13.62
CA SER A 12 -10.59 -7.59 14.03
C SER A 12 -9.29 -7.77 13.22
N GLY A 13 -9.11 -7.02 12.13
CA GLY A 13 -7.93 -7.08 11.24
C GLY A 13 -7.63 -8.45 10.64
N PRO A 14 -8.61 -9.17 10.05
CA PRO A 14 -8.45 -10.57 9.68
C PRO A 14 -7.46 -10.80 8.53
N LEU A 15 -6.58 -11.78 8.72
CA LEU A 15 -5.67 -12.28 7.69
C LEU A 15 -6.09 -13.68 7.27
N VAL A 16 -6.15 -13.89 5.96
CA VAL A 16 -6.40 -15.19 5.33
C VAL A 16 -5.07 -15.70 4.81
N TRP A 17 -4.51 -16.64 5.54
CA TRP A 17 -3.23 -17.25 5.21
C TRP A 17 -3.48 -18.36 4.21
N ILE A 18 -2.84 -18.28 3.05
CA ILE A 18 -2.93 -19.29 1.99
C ILE A 18 -1.51 -19.62 1.55
N ASP A 19 -1.30 -20.90 1.32
CA ASP A 19 -0.09 -21.47 0.73
C ASP A 19 -0.57 -22.56 -0.24
N CYS A 20 0.02 -22.56 -1.44
CA CYS A 20 -0.33 -23.47 -2.51
C CYS A 20 0.90 -24.26 -2.95
N GLU A 21 0.72 -25.56 -3.18
CA GLU A 21 1.68 -26.33 -3.96
C GLU A 21 1.26 -26.32 -5.43
N MET A 22 2.23 -26.20 -6.34
CA MET A 22 1.98 -26.10 -7.79
C MET A 22 2.83 -27.08 -8.59
N THR A 23 2.44 -27.33 -9.84
CA THR A 23 3.28 -28.04 -10.84
C THR A 23 4.49 -27.23 -11.32
N GLY A 24 4.69 -26.01 -10.79
CA GLY A 24 5.86 -25.15 -10.99
C GLY A 24 5.49 -23.67 -10.89
N LEU A 25 6.34 -22.78 -11.40
CA LEU A 25 6.25 -21.32 -11.11
C LEU A 25 5.54 -20.42 -12.16
N ASN A 26 4.97 -20.96 -13.24
CA ASN A 26 4.32 -20.17 -14.31
C ASN A 26 2.78 -20.31 -14.25
N PRO A 27 2.04 -19.29 -13.78
CA PRO A 27 0.59 -19.38 -13.60
C PRO A 27 -0.22 -19.61 -14.89
N GLN A 28 0.33 -19.27 -16.06
CA GLN A 28 -0.33 -19.45 -17.36
C GLN A 28 -0.16 -20.88 -17.93
N LYS A 29 0.68 -21.71 -17.32
CA LYS A 29 0.99 -23.08 -17.76
C LYS A 29 0.77 -24.13 -16.69
N HIS A 30 1.06 -23.78 -15.43
CA HIS A 30 1.11 -24.70 -14.30
C HIS A 30 -0.19 -24.63 -13.49
N LYS A 31 -0.41 -25.63 -12.64
CA LYS A 31 -1.66 -25.89 -11.92
C LYS A 31 -1.44 -25.91 -10.41
N ILE A 32 -2.47 -25.54 -9.66
CA ILE A 32 -2.52 -25.75 -8.21
C ILE A 32 -2.76 -27.25 -7.93
N LEU A 33 -1.92 -27.84 -7.09
CA LEU A 33 -1.95 -29.24 -6.66
C LEU A 33 -2.51 -29.40 -5.24
N GLU A 34 -2.09 -28.55 -4.31
CA GLU A 34 -2.60 -28.49 -2.94
C GLU A 34 -2.85 -27.04 -2.57
N ILE A 35 -3.85 -26.81 -1.73
CA ILE A 35 -4.10 -25.52 -1.09
C ILE A 35 -4.43 -25.74 0.38
N ALA A 36 -3.71 -25.03 1.25
CA ALA A 36 -4.05 -24.91 2.66
C ALA A 36 -4.51 -23.49 3.00
N VAL A 37 -5.43 -23.37 3.96
CA VAL A 37 -5.93 -22.07 4.43
C VAL A 37 -6.06 -22.04 5.95
N LEU A 38 -5.41 -21.06 6.58
CA LEU A 38 -5.58 -20.69 7.98
C LEU A 38 -6.09 -19.26 8.09
N ILE A 39 -6.80 -18.93 9.16
CA ILE A 39 -7.31 -17.58 9.40
C ILE A 39 -6.84 -17.10 10.77
N THR A 40 -6.34 -15.87 10.81
CA THR A 40 -5.98 -15.20 12.07
C THR A 40 -6.71 -13.87 12.22
N ASN A 41 -6.84 -13.42 13.46
CA ASN A 41 -7.09 -12.01 13.76
C ASN A 41 -5.82 -11.15 13.45
N GLY A 42 -5.90 -9.84 13.65
CA GLY A 42 -4.78 -8.90 13.47
C GLY A 42 -3.66 -9.05 14.51
N ASN A 43 -3.89 -9.79 15.59
CA ASN A 43 -2.87 -10.19 16.58
C ASN A 43 -2.17 -11.51 16.19
N LEU A 44 -2.46 -12.07 15.02
CA LEU A 44 -1.90 -13.33 14.51
C LEU A 44 -2.34 -14.56 15.32
N ASP A 45 -3.45 -14.48 16.05
CA ASP A 45 -4.04 -15.59 16.78
C ASP A 45 -4.99 -16.36 15.84
N LEU A 46 -4.86 -17.68 15.81
CA LEU A 46 -5.67 -18.58 15.00
C LEU A 46 -7.11 -18.60 15.50
N VAL A 47 -8.07 -18.59 14.57
CA VAL A 47 -9.51 -18.75 14.89
C VAL A 47 -10.03 -20.17 14.70
N ASP A 48 -9.29 -21.02 13.98
CA ASP A 48 -9.65 -22.41 13.67
C ASP A 48 -8.37 -23.21 13.37
N GLN A 49 -8.48 -24.53 13.21
CA GLN A 49 -7.37 -25.43 12.86
C GLN A 49 -6.94 -25.36 11.39
N GLY A 50 -7.69 -24.64 10.55
CA GLY A 50 -7.46 -24.53 9.12
C GLY A 50 -8.16 -25.61 8.30
N ILE A 51 -7.99 -25.51 6.99
CA ILE A 51 -8.41 -26.50 6.00
C ILE A 51 -7.25 -26.78 5.04
N GLU A 52 -7.22 -27.96 4.46
CA GLU A 52 -6.25 -28.39 3.46
C GLU A 52 -6.99 -29.25 2.43
N PHE A 53 -6.72 -29.02 1.14
CA PHE A 53 -7.31 -29.78 0.04
C PHE A 53 -6.29 -30.05 -1.05
N VAL A 54 -6.17 -31.31 -1.45
CA VAL A 54 -5.44 -31.74 -2.65
C VAL A 54 -6.39 -31.75 -3.84
N VAL A 55 -5.96 -31.20 -4.97
CA VAL A 55 -6.72 -31.09 -6.21
C VAL A 55 -6.45 -32.30 -7.10
N HIS A 56 -7.50 -32.91 -7.64
CA HIS A 56 -7.39 -33.98 -8.62
C HIS A 56 -6.64 -33.49 -9.86
N THR A 57 -5.51 -34.12 -10.17
CA THR A 57 -4.65 -33.72 -11.30
C THR A 57 -4.32 -34.92 -12.17
N GLU A 58 -4.59 -34.80 -13.47
CA GLU A 58 -4.30 -35.86 -14.43
C GLU A 58 -2.82 -36.21 -14.50
N LYS A 59 -2.50 -37.50 -14.67
CA LYS A 59 -1.12 -37.98 -14.76
C LYS A 59 -0.30 -37.25 -15.83
N ALA A 60 -0.89 -36.91 -16.98
CA ALA A 60 -0.20 -36.19 -18.05
C ALA A 60 0.28 -34.78 -17.64
N VAL A 61 -0.41 -34.12 -16.70
CA VAL A 61 -0.02 -32.82 -16.15
C VAL A 61 1.09 -32.98 -15.11
N LEU A 62 1.03 -34.03 -14.29
CA LEU A 62 2.06 -34.36 -13.30
C LEU A 62 3.36 -34.84 -13.96
N ASP A 63 3.27 -35.63 -15.03
CA ASP A 63 4.40 -36.07 -15.85
C ASP A 63 5.10 -34.90 -16.59
N GLY A 64 4.41 -33.75 -16.72
CA GLY A 64 4.92 -32.52 -17.33
C GLY A 64 5.63 -31.57 -16.36
N MET A 65 5.79 -31.94 -15.10
CA MET A 65 6.52 -31.17 -14.09
C MET A 65 8.04 -31.16 -14.35
N ASP A 66 8.73 -30.14 -13.86
CA ASP A 66 10.20 -30.14 -13.86
C ASP A 66 10.78 -31.17 -12.87
N GLU A 67 12.09 -31.44 -12.98
CA GLU A 67 12.80 -32.42 -12.15
C GLU A 67 12.70 -32.11 -10.65
N TRP A 68 12.70 -30.83 -10.27
CA TRP A 68 12.62 -30.40 -8.89
C TRP A 68 11.24 -30.66 -8.31
N CYS A 69 10.19 -30.20 -9.00
CA CYS A 69 8.79 -30.42 -8.60
C CYS A 69 8.46 -31.92 -8.53
N THR A 70 8.89 -32.69 -9.54
CA THR A 70 8.70 -34.15 -9.59
C THR A 70 9.32 -34.84 -8.37
N LYS A 71 10.54 -34.42 -7.99
CA LYS A 71 11.25 -35.00 -6.83
C LYS A 71 10.61 -34.59 -5.50
N GLN A 72 10.29 -33.32 -5.30
CA GLN A 72 9.70 -32.85 -4.03
C GLN A 72 8.31 -33.44 -3.81
N HIS A 73 7.42 -33.34 -4.79
CA HIS A 73 6.05 -33.84 -4.70
C HIS A 73 5.99 -35.38 -4.66
N GLY A 74 7.01 -36.04 -5.21
CA GLY A 74 7.21 -37.48 -5.03
C GLY A 74 7.64 -37.84 -3.60
N MET A 75 8.53 -37.06 -2.98
CA MET A 75 9.01 -37.27 -1.61
C MET A 75 7.96 -36.95 -0.53
N SER A 76 7.16 -35.89 -0.72
CA SER A 76 6.04 -35.56 0.18
C SER A 76 4.82 -36.48 0.01
N GLY A 77 4.78 -37.25 -1.08
CA GLY A 77 3.65 -38.09 -1.47
C GLY A 77 2.51 -37.35 -2.17
N LEU A 78 2.64 -36.03 -2.36
CA LEU A 78 1.63 -35.18 -3.00
C LEU A 78 1.27 -35.67 -4.41
N THR A 79 2.25 -36.09 -5.22
CA THR A 79 1.97 -36.60 -6.59
C THR A 79 0.97 -37.76 -6.59
N ARG A 80 1.04 -38.66 -5.59
CA ARG A 80 0.06 -39.75 -5.45
C ARG A 80 -1.29 -39.23 -4.96
N ALA A 81 -1.29 -38.34 -3.97
CA ALA A 81 -2.50 -37.72 -3.45
C ALA A 81 -3.27 -36.94 -4.54
N CYS A 82 -2.59 -36.29 -5.49
CA CYS A 82 -3.22 -35.62 -6.63
C CYS A 82 -3.93 -36.57 -7.60
N LEU A 83 -3.39 -37.79 -7.79
CA LEU A 83 -4.04 -38.83 -8.60
C LEU A 83 -5.23 -39.47 -7.87
N GLU A 84 -5.11 -39.65 -6.56
CA GLU A 84 -6.12 -40.29 -5.69
C GLU A 84 -7.21 -39.31 -5.22
N SER A 85 -7.00 -37.99 -5.32
CA SER A 85 -7.96 -36.98 -4.84
C SER A 85 -9.28 -37.05 -5.63
N PRO A 86 -10.43 -36.99 -4.93
CA PRO A 86 -11.74 -36.92 -5.57
C PRO A 86 -12.22 -35.48 -5.85
N HIS A 87 -11.39 -34.45 -5.64
CA HIS A 87 -11.83 -33.05 -5.66
C HIS A 87 -11.34 -32.27 -6.89
N THR A 88 -12.24 -31.70 -7.67
CA THR A 88 -11.89 -30.78 -8.76
C THR A 88 -11.48 -29.41 -8.23
N THR A 89 -10.80 -28.61 -9.05
CA THR A 89 -10.41 -27.23 -8.73
C THR A 89 -11.61 -26.37 -8.30
N GLU A 90 -12.76 -26.54 -8.94
CA GLU A 90 -14.00 -25.81 -8.64
C GLU A 90 -14.61 -26.25 -7.31
N GLU A 91 -14.59 -27.55 -6.98
CA GLU A 91 -15.03 -28.01 -5.66
C GLU A 91 -14.15 -27.47 -4.54
N VAL A 92 -12.84 -27.45 -4.75
CA VAL A 92 -11.86 -26.91 -3.79
C VAL A 92 -12.07 -25.40 -3.64
N GLU A 93 -12.24 -24.65 -4.73
CA GLU A 93 -12.56 -23.22 -4.68
C GLU A 93 -13.81 -22.96 -3.83
N GLN A 94 -14.88 -23.73 -4.05
CA GLN A 94 -16.14 -23.56 -3.31
C GLN A 94 -15.97 -23.88 -1.82
N LYS A 95 -15.29 -24.97 -1.46
CA LYS A 95 -15.04 -25.36 -0.06
C LYS A 95 -14.17 -24.32 0.66
N VAL A 96 -13.10 -23.85 0.01
CA VAL A 96 -12.22 -22.80 0.56
C VAL A 96 -12.96 -21.48 0.72
N LEU A 97 -13.74 -21.06 -0.29
CA LEU A 97 -14.53 -19.83 -0.23
C LEU A 97 -15.61 -19.90 0.86
N ALA A 98 -16.25 -21.05 1.05
CA ALA A 98 -17.22 -21.27 2.12
C ALA A 98 -16.57 -21.15 3.51
N TYR A 99 -15.39 -21.76 3.70
CA TYR A 99 -14.60 -21.63 4.93
C TYR A 99 -14.16 -20.18 5.19
N ILE A 100 -13.69 -19.45 4.18
CA ILE A 100 -13.35 -18.03 4.31
C ILE A 100 -14.60 -17.21 4.68
N LYS A 101 -15.77 -17.49 4.08
CA LYS A 101 -17.03 -16.78 4.37
C LYS A 101 -17.62 -17.10 5.74
N LYS A 102 -17.43 -18.32 6.28
CA LYS A 102 -17.78 -18.69 7.67
C LYS A 102 -17.15 -17.69 8.65
N TRP A 103 -15.87 -17.39 8.44
CA TRP A 103 -15.06 -16.56 9.34
C TRP A 103 -15.04 -15.07 8.97
N ILE A 104 -15.17 -14.73 7.68
CA ILE A 104 -15.06 -13.37 7.14
C ILE A 104 -16.16 -13.19 6.07
N PRO A 105 -17.44 -13.03 6.47
CA PRO A 105 -18.56 -12.95 5.53
C PRO A 105 -18.55 -11.68 4.69
N GLN A 106 -17.99 -10.58 5.22
CA GLN A 106 -17.92 -9.30 4.52
C GLN A 106 -16.80 -9.28 3.47
N THR A 107 -17.16 -9.08 2.21
CA THR A 107 -16.22 -8.94 1.09
C THR A 107 -15.20 -7.83 1.34
N ARG A 108 -13.98 -8.00 0.79
CA ARG A 108 -12.84 -7.07 0.88
C ARG A 108 -12.34 -6.77 2.31
N THR A 109 -12.71 -7.60 3.28
CA THR A 109 -12.28 -7.44 4.69
C THR A 109 -11.03 -8.26 4.99
N GLY A 110 -11.00 -9.52 4.58
CA GLY A 110 -9.83 -10.39 4.74
C GLY A 110 -8.70 -10.00 3.78
N ILE A 111 -7.48 -9.92 4.30
CA ILE A 111 -6.27 -9.68 3.49
C ILE A 111 -5.51 -11.00 3.33
N LEU A 112 -5.11 -11.32 2.11
CA LEU A 112 -4.29 -12.50 1.81
C LEU A 112 -2.90 -12.37 2.46
N ALA A 113 -2.44 -13.40 3.17
CA ALA A 113 -1.17 -13.41 3.90
C ALA A 113 -0.38 -14.69 3.66
N GLY A 114 0.95 -14.63 3.76
CA GLY A 114 1.86 -15.77 3.58
C GLY A 114 3.29 -15.33 3.28
N ASN A 115 4.22 -16.28 3.21
CA ASN A 115 5.56 -16.03 2.69
C ASN A 115 5.51 -15.98 1.16
N SER A 116 6.02 -14.92 0.52
CA SER A 116 6.04 -14.79 -0.94
C SER A 116 4.66 -14.88 -1.61
N VAL A 117 3.58 -14.60 -0.87
CA VAL A 117 2.17 -14.89 -1.23
C VAL A 117 1.65 -14.18 -2.50
N HIS A 118 2.47 -13.30 -3.08
CA HIS A 118 2.24 -12.78 -4.42
C HIS A 118 2.30 -13.88 -5.50
N ALA A 119 3.07 -14.96 -5.27
CA ALA A 119 3.14 -16.13 -6.13
C ALA A 119 1.80 -16.90 -6.11
N ASP A 120 1.34 -17.33 -4.94
CA ASP A 120 0.04 -18.01 -4.73
C ASP A 120 -1.10 -17.18 -5.31
N ARG A 121 -1.12 -15.87 -5.01
CA ARG A 121 -2.11 -14.94 -5.54
C ARG A 121 -2.16 -14.94 -7.07
N SER A 122 -1.04 -15.14 -7.75
CA SER A 122 -0.99 -15.14 -9.22
C SER A 122 -1.63 -16.39 -9.84
N PHE A 123 -1.57 -17.53 -9.15
CA PHE A 123 -2.33 -18.74 -9.48
C PHE A 123 -3.81 -18.61 -9.09
N LEU A 124 -4.10 -18.18 -7.86
CA LEU A 124 -5.47 -18.00 -7.36
C LEU A 124 -6.29 -17.01 -8.22
N VAL A 125 -5.69 -16.00 -8.83
CA VAL A 125 -6.39 -15.09 -9.75
C VAL A 125 -6.83 -15.78 -11.06
N GLN A 126 -6.14 -16.86 -11.48
CA GLN A 126 -6.46 -17.60 -12.70
C GLN A 126 -7.32 -18.83 -12.44
N GLU A 127 -7.01 -19.60 -11.39
CA GLU A 127 -7.62 -20.91 -11.12
C GLU A 127 -8.77 -20.83 -10.10
N MET A 128 -8.72 -19.88 -9.16
CA MET A 128 -9.71 -19.74 -8.06
C MET A 128 -10.15 -18.27 -7.86
N PRO A 129 -10.67 -17.61 -8.91
CA PRO A 129 -10.96 -16.17 -8.91
C PRO A 129 -12.03 -15.76 -7.88
N GLN A 130 -12.94 -16.63 -7.46
CA GLN A 130 -13.97 -16.28 -6.47
C GLN A 130 -13.36 -16.00 -5.09
N ILE A 131 -12.28 -16.71 -4.72
CA ILE A 131 -11.50 -16.45 -3.51
C ILE A 131 -10.90 -15.05 -3.59
N THR A 132 -10.15 -14.75 -4.65
CA THR A 132 -9.44 -13.47 -4.78
C THR A 132 -10.37 -12.27 -4.95
N ASN A 133 -11.57 -12.46 -5.50
CA ASN A 133 -12.62 -11.45 -5.58
C ASN A 133 -13.31 -11.17 -4.23
N HIS A 134 -13.35 -12.16 -3.32
CA HIS A 134 -13.88 -11.99 -1.97
C HIS A 134 -12.88 -11.31 -1.03
N LEU A 135 -11.59 -11.57 -1.20
CA LEU A 135 -10.51 -10.95 -0.42
C LEU A 135 -10.24 -9.50 -0.83
N HIS A 136 -9.48 -8.79 -0.01
CA HIS A 136 -8.97 -7.46 -0.33
C HIS A 136 -7.84 -7.53 -1.37
N TYR A 137 -7.63 -6.45 -2.15
CA TYR A 137 -6.64 -6.44 -3.24
C TYR A 137 -5.17 -6.41 -2.78
N ARG A 138 -4.94 -6.04 -1.51
CA ARG A 138 -3.61 -6.01 -0.87
C ARG A 138 -3.23 -7.40 -0.36
N ILE A 139 -1.94 -7.57 -0.07
CA ILE A 139 -1.39 -8.75 0.59
C ILE A 139 -0.56 -8.34 1.82
N VAL A 140 -0.38 -9.26 2.76
CA VAL A 140 0.64 -9.22 3.81
C VAL A 140 1.68 -10.28 3.46
N ASP A 141 2.73 -9.86 2.78
CA ASP A 141 3.82 -10.74 2.36
C ASP A 141 4.93 -10.75 3.41
N VAL A 142 5.12 -11.90 4.07
CA VAL A 142 6.13 -12.08 5.13
C VAL A 142 7.55 -12.01 4.58
N SER A 143 7.78 -12.48 3.34
CA SER A 143 9.07 -12.40 2.64
C SER A 143 9.51 -10.95 2.39
N SER A 144 8.56 -10.02 2.25
CA SER A 144 8.88 -8.59 2.19
C SER A 144 9.49 -8.09 3.50
N ILE A 145 8.96 -8.54 4.65
CA ILE A 145 9.47 -8.16 5.97
C ILE A 145 10.82 -8.84 6.27
N LYS A 146 10.99 -10.10 5.87
CA LYS A 146 12.25 -10.86 5.87
C LYS A 146 13.37 -10.12 5.15
N GLU A 147 13.11 -9.67 3.92
CA GLU A 147 14.11 -8.95 3.13
C GLU A 147 14.42 -7.54 3.67
N LEU A 148 13.47 -6.86 4.31
CA LEU A 148 13.73 -5.62 5.05
C LEU A 148 14.54 -5.89 6.32
N CYS A 149 14.19 -6.92 7.09
CA CYS A 149 14.90 -7.33 8.31
C CYS A 149 16.38 -7.57 8.02
N ARG A 150 16.67 -8.37 7.00
CA ARG A 150 18.03 -8.71 6.56
C ARG A 150 18.89 -7.50 6.17
N ARG A 151 18.29 -6.42 5.65
CA ARG A 151 19.00 -5.20 5.19
C ARG A 151 19.13 -4.14 6.28
N TRP A 152 18.12 -3.96 7.11
CA TRP A 152 18.05 -2.89 8.10
C TRP A 152 18.58 -3.32 9.48
N TYR A 153 18.55 -4.61 9.77
CA TYR A 153 19.02 -5.19 11.03
C TYR A 153 20.05 -6.32 10.79
N PRO A 154 21.16 -6.07 10.07
CA PRO A 154 22.11 -7.12 9.68
C PRO A 154 22.85 -7.77 10.87
N THR A 155 22.85 -7.15 12.04
CA THR A 155 23.41 -7.69 13.30
C THR A 155 22.39 -8.46 14.13
N LEU A 156 21.10 -8.41 13.78
CA LEU A 156 20.05 -9.12 14.50
C LEU A 156 20.05 -10.59 14.08
N GLN A 157 20.40 -11.47 15.01
CA GLN A 157 20.32 -12.91 14.77
C GLN A 157 18.86 -13.35 14.73
N VAL A 158 18.37 -13.70 13.55
CA VAL A 158 17.08 -14.37 13.38
C VAL A 158 17.31 -15.87 13.63
N PRO A 159 16.59 -16.49 14.58
CA PRO A 159 16.66 -17.94 14.79
C PRO A 159 16.37 -18.73 13.50
N LYS A 160 17.16 -19.78 13.22
CA LYS A 160 17.07 -20.55 11.95
C LYS A 160 15.85 -21.49 11.93
N ASP A 161 15.51 -22.01 13.10
CA ASP A 161 14.33 -22.81 13.44
C ASP A 161 12.98 -22.08 13.24
N LEU A 162 12.99 -20.77 12.99
CA LEU A 162 11.80 -20.06 12.51
C LEU A 162 11.41 -20.47 11.09
N TYR A 163 12.41 -20.77 10.25
CA TYR A 163 12.23 -21.18 8.86
C TYR A 163 12.15 -22.70 8.73
N GLU A 164 12.90 -23.43 9.56
CA GLU A 164 12.95 -24.89 9.59
C GLU A 164 11.90 -25.42 10.58
N SER A 165 10.74 -25.85 10.09
CA SER A 165 9.81 -26.61 10.93
C SER A 165 10.37 -28.02 11.19
N GLU A 166 10.27 -28.52 12.43
CA GLU A 166 10.78 -29.86 12.81
C GLU A 166 10.12 -31.01 12.04
N ASN A 167 9.05 -30.74 11.27
CA ASN A 167 8.48 -31.64 10.29
C ASN A 167 8.44 -30.95 8.91
N SER A 168 9.60 -30.92 8.24
CA SER A 168 9.80 -30.45 6.84
C SER A 168 9.15 -31.40 5.82
N ALA A 169 7.84 -31.63 5.96
CA ALA A 169 7.07 -32.52 5.10
C ALA A 169 6.71 -31.90 3.73
N HIS A 170 6.99 -30.60 3.52
CA HIS A 170 6.56 -29.82 2.35
C HIS A 170 5.07 -30.02 2.06
N ARG A 171 4.26 -29.52 3.01
CA ARG A 171 2.80 -29.61 3.02
C ARG A 171 2.26 -28.26 3.45
N ALA A 172 1.36 -27.70 2.66
CA ALA A 172 1.01 -26.30 2.72
C ALA A 172 0.54 -25.84 4.12
N LEU A 173 -0.18 -26.68 4.87
CA LEU A 173 -0.67 -26.32 6.20
C LEU A 173 0.44 -26.23 7.27
N SER A 174 1.60 -26.88 7.07
CA SER A 174 2.78 -26.73 7.93
C SER A 174 3.48 -25.40 7.65
N ASP A 175 3.62 -25.06 6.38
CA ASP A 175 4.43 -23.92 5.93
C ASP A 175 3.70 -22.58 6.19
N ILE A 176 2.37 -22.57 6.19
CA ILE A 176 1.58 -21.46 6.75
C ILE A 176 1.86 -21.28 8.25
N ARG A 177 1.89 -22.35 9.05
CA ARG A 177 2.17 -22.24 10.50
C ARG A 177 3.59 -21.73 10.73
N GLY A 178 4.57 -22.15 9.93
CA GLY A 178 5.90 -21.54 9.86
C GLY A 178 5.83 -20.04 9.62
N SER A 179 5.16 -19.63 8.54
CA SER A 179 4.99 -18.22 8.14
C SER A 179 4.31 -17.34 9.21
N ILE A 180 3.34 -17.88 9.96
CA ILE A 180 2.69 -17.19 11.09
C ILE A 180 3.69 -17.00 12.26
N ARG A 181 4.48 -18.03 12.60
CA ARG A 181 5.53 -17.92 13.65
C ARG A 181 6.59 -16.90 13.26
N GLU A 182 7.00 -16.92 12.00
CA GLU A 182 7.98 -15.99 11.43
C GLU A 182 7.49 -14.53 11.53
N LEU A 183 6.25 -14.25 11.12
CA LEU A 183 5.68 -12.91 11.24
C LEU A 183 5.48 -12.47 12.71
N LYS A 184 5.10 -13.38 13.61
CA LYS A 184 5.07 -13.11 15.07
C LYS A 184 6.45 -12.70 15.56
N TRP A 185 7.51 -13.41 15.16
CA TRP A 185 8.87 -13.07 15.56
C TRP A 185 9.29 -11.69 15.05
N TYR A 186 9.06 -11.34 13.78
CA TYR A 186 9.36 -9.99 13.28
C TYR A 186 8.59 -8.91 14.05
N ARG A 187 7.27 -9.11 14.23
CA ARG A 187 6.38 -8.21 14.96
C ARG A 187 6.90 -7.87 16.37
N ASP A 188 7.54 -8.83 17.03
CA ASP A 188 7.98 -8.70 18.42
C ASP A 188 9.45 -8.26 18.54
N ASN A 189 10.27 -8.35 17.48
CA ASN A 189 11.71 -8.01 17.48
C ASN A 189 12.09 -6.74 16.68
N ILE A 190 11.46 -6.46 15.53
CA ILE A 190 11.85 -5.34 14.63
C ILE A 190 10.83 -4.20 14.54
N PHE A 191 9.67 -4.31 15.16
CA PHE A 191 8.71 -3.19 15.27
C PHE A 191 8.91 -2.47 16.62
N PRO A 192 9.46 -1.24 16.62
CA PRO A 192 9.95 -0.57 17.83
C PRO A 192 8.99 -0.55 19.02
N PRO A 193 7.68 -0.26 18.85
CA PRO A 193 6.82 -0.04 20.00
C PRO A 193 6.52 -1.30 20.80
N LYS A 194 6.62 -2.50 20.18
CA LYS A 194 6.48 -3.77 20.91
C LYS A 194 7.78 -4.17 21.60
N ARG A 195 8.90 -4.09 20.88
CA ARG A 195 10.23 -4.43 21.43
C ARG A 195 10.55 -3.57 22.66
N VAL A 196 10.38 -2.25 22.57
CA VAL A 196 10.73 -1.35 23.68
C VAL A 196 9.80 -1.57 24.88
N ARG A 197 8.50 -1.81 24.70
CA ARG A 197 7.62 -2.22 25.82
C ARG A 197 8.07 -3.50 26.50
N LYS A 198 8.46 -4.53 25.74
CA LYS A 198 8.98 -5.78 26.31
C LYS A 198 10.25 -5.51 27.12
N GLN A 199 11.19 -4.74 26.57
CA GLN A 199 12.42 -4.36 27.28
C GLN A 199 12.14 -3.53 28.55
N LEU A 200 11.13 -2.65 28.55
CA LEU A 200 10.74 -1.88 29.74
C LEU A 200 10.20 -2.78 30.86
N VAL A 201 9.38 -3.78 30.54
CA VAL A 201 8.90 -4.80 31.51
C VAL A 201 10.06 -5.66 32.04
N GLU A 202 11.05 -5.97 31.21
CA GLU A 202 12.24 -6.75 31.61
C GLU A 202 13.27 -5.95 32.42
N MET A 203 13.19 -4.61 32.43
CA MET A 203 14.14 -3.71 33.10
C MET A 203 13.60 -3.06 34.38
N ASP A 204 12.28 -3.08 34.60
CA ASP A 204 11.62 -2.46 35.75
C ASP A 204 10.48 -3.36 36.25
N ASP A 205 10.72 -4.05 37.38
CA ASP A 205 9.76 -4.95 38.02
C ASP A 205 8.43 -4.26 38.43
N SER A 206 8.38 -2.91 38.45
CA SER A 206 7.14 -2.17 38.71
C SER A 206 6.24 -2.04 37.47
N LEU A 207 6.77 -2.27 36.26
CA LEU A 207 6.03 -2.22 35.01
C LEU A 207 5.48 -3.60 34.64
N THR A 208 4.36 -4.00 35.24
CA THR A 208 3.71 -5.27 34.89
C THR A 208 3.23 -5.32 33.43
N ALA A 209 3.14 -6.52 32.85
CA ALA A 209 2.64 -6.73 31.50
C ALA A 209 1.19 -6.21 31.34
N GLU A 210 0.38 -6.33 32.38
CA GLU A 210 -0.98 -5.80 32.48
C GLU A 210 -0.99 -4.27 32.40
N PHE A 211 -0.17 -3.59 33.21
CA PHE A 211 -0.06 -2.12 33.22
C PHE A 211 0.41 -1.56 31.87
N VAL A 212 1.42 -2.18 31.27
CA VAL A 212 1.96 -1.80 29.96
C VAL A 212 0.96 -2.03 28.82
N ARG A 213 0.05 -3.01 28.98
CA ARG A 213 -1.07 -3.28 28.06
C ARG A 213 -2.23 -2.30 28.25
N GLU A 214 -2.51 -1.84 29.46
CA GLU A 214 -3.55 -0.85 29.74
C GLU A 214 -3.15 0.56 29.27
N HIS A 215 -1.87 0.93 29.43
CA HIS A 215 -1.33 2.21 28.98
C HIS A 215 -0.65 2.14 27.60
N LYS A 216 -1.02 1.13 26.80
CA LYS A 216 -0.42 0.76 25.51
C LYS A 216 -0.06 1.94 24.62
N ASP A 217 -1.00 2.85 24.40
CA ASP A 217 -0.88 3.95 23.43
C ASP A 217 -0.02 5.11 23.97
N GLY A 218 0.04 5.27 25.31
CA GLY A 218 0.96 6.20 25.97
C GLY A 218 2.41 5.76 25.79
N PHE A 219 2.70 4.48 26.02
CA PHE A 219 4.00 3.88 25.71
C PHE A 219 4.33 4.02 24.22
N ASP A 220 3.42 3.69 23.30
CA ASP A 220 3.66 3.83 21.85
C ASP A 220 4.02 5.27 21.45
N SER A 221 3.35 6.28 22.04
CA SER A 221 3.65 7.70 21.79
C SER A 221 5.01 8.13 22.32
N ILE A 222 5.41 7.66 23.52
CA ILE A 222 6.72 7.96 24.11
C ILE A 222 7.83 7.30 23.28
N ILE A 223 7.67 6.02 22.93
CA ILE A 223 8.63 5.26 22.14
C ILE A 223 8.83 5.91 20.75
N ALA A 224 7.75 6.37 20.12
CA ALA A 224 7.83 7.09 18.86
C ALA A 224 8.60 8.42 18.99
N SER A 225 8.32 9.23 20.02
CA SER A 225 9.01 10.50 20.28
C SER A 225 10.51 10.29 20.48
N VAL A 226 10.89 9.35 21.36
CA VAL A 226 12.30 9.02 21.64
C VAL A 226 13.00 8.47 20.39
N TYR A 227 12.32 7.64 19.59
CA TYR A 227 12.87 7.12 18.35
C TYR A 227 13.11 8.22 17.31
N GLU A 228 12.20 9.19 17.16
CA GLU A 228 12.39 10.35 16.28
C GLU A 228 13.56 11.23 16.75
N GLU A 229 13.68 11.52 18.04
CA GLU A 229 14.78 12.31 18.61
C GLU A 229 16.15 11.63 18.40
N VAL A 230 16.26 10.34 18.72
CA VAL A 230 17.51 9.57 18.55
C VAL A 230 17.88 9.44 17.06
N SER A 231 16.90 9.19 16.19
CA SER A 231 17.13 9.11 14.74
C SER A 231 17.61 10.46 14.17
N ALA A 232 17.03 11.58 14.63
CA ALA A 232 17.45 12.92 14.24
C ALA A 232 18.86 13.26 14.73
N ALA A 233 19.24 12.82 15.94
CA ALA A 233 20.60 12.98 16.46
C ALA A 233 21.63 12.20 15.63
N GLN A 234 21.37 10.93 15.33
CA GLN A 234 22.27 10.09 14.53
C GLN A 234 22.41 10.58 13.07
N ALA A 235 21.34 11.15 12.50
CA ALA A 235 21.38 11.77 11.16
C ALA A 235 22.20 13.08 11.11
N ASN A 236 22.38 13.76 12.25
CA ASN A 236 23.25 14.93 12.36
C ASN A 236 24.71 14.54 12.63
N ASP A 237 24.97 13.53 13.46
CA ASP A 237 26.33 13.03 13.73
C ASP A 237 27.02 12.48 12.48
N SER A 238 26.29 11.74 11.66
CA SER A 238 26.76 11.24 10.35
C SER A 238 27.02 12.34 9.29
N LYS A 239 26.50 13.56 9.49
CA LYS A 239 26.92 14.75 8.72
C LYS A 239 28.18 15.43 9.27
N GLY A 240 28.42 15.35 10.59
CA GLY A 240 29.66 15.80 11.22
C GLY A 240 30.85 14.96 10.75
N LYS A 241 30.70 13.63 10.78
CA LYS A 241 31.77 12.68 10.42
C LYS A 241 32.19 12.70 8.94
N ARG A 242 31.32 13.22 8.06
CA ARG A 242 31.65 13.46 6.64
C ARG A 242 32.50 14.71 6.40
N ARG A 243 32.62 15.62 7.37
CA ARG A 243 33.35 16.89 7.23
C ARG A 243 34.79 16.87 7.74
N SER A 244 35.29 15.74 8.25
CA SER A 244 36.67 15.61 8.73
C SER A 244 37.51 14.61 7.92
N ARG A 245 37.07 14.28 6.70
CA ARG A 245 37.77 13.33 5.80
C ARG A 245 38.14 13.94 4.44
N ASP A 246 37.80 15.21 4.20
CA ASP A 246 38.01 15.88 2.92
C ASP A 246 39.17 16.90 2.95
N ASP A 247 39.97 16.95 4.04
CA ASP A 247 41.06 17.93 4.26
C ASP A 247 42.49 17.32 4.18
N GLU A 248 42.64 16.04 3.83
CA GLU A 248 43.95 15.36 3.66
C GLU A 248 43.97 14.54 2.36
N GLU A 249 44.23 15.18 1.20
CA GLU A 249 44.89 14.63 -0.01
C GLU A 249 44.84 15.65 -1.18
N GLU A 250 45.71 16.66 -1.18
CA GLU A 250 46.03 17.45 -2.40
C GLU A 250 47.48 17.97 -2.38
N GLU A 251 48.45 17.15 -2.85
CA GLU A 251 49.71 17.61 -3.48
C GLU A 251 50.25 16.49 -4.39
N GLY A 252 50.53 16.75 -5.69
CA GLY A 252 51.09 15.71 -6.59
C GLY A 252 50.98 15.92 -8.10
N TYR A 253 51.68 16.92 -8.64
CA TYR A 253 52.01 17.15 -10.07
C TYR A 253 52.57 15.89 -10.81
N ALA A 254 52.59 15.75 -12.15
CA ALA A 254 51.92 16.38 -13.31
C ALA A 254 52.30 15.64 -14.64
N ASN A 255 51.50 15.84 -15.71
CA ASN A 255 51.81 15.75 -17.16
C ASN A 255 52.36 14.46 -17.81
N GLY A 256 51.89 14.19 -19.05
CA GLY A 256 52.55 13.31 -20.02
C GLY A 256 51.64 12.85 -21.17
N ASP A 257 51.70 13.52 -22.33
CA ASP A 257 50.99 13.14 -23.57
C ASP A 257 51.46 11.79 -24.16
N GLY A 258 50.60 11.13 -24.95
CA GLY A 258 50.92 9.88 -25.66
C GLY A 258 49.90 9.54 -26.76
N ASP A 259 50.30 9.75 -28.00
CA ASP A 259 49.57 9.53 -29.26
C ASP A 259 49.48 8.05 -29.69
N GLY A 260 48.57 7.71 -30.62
CA GLY A 260 48.50 6.42 -31.31
C GLY A 260 47.09 5.95 -31.68
N GLY A 261 46.73 5.95 -32.98
CA GLY A 261 45.46 5.44 -33.51
C GLY A 261 45.64 4.38 -34.63
N ASP A 262 44.50 3.79 -35.05
CA ASP A 262 44.22 2.97 -36.27
C ASP A 262 42.68 2.75 -36.24
N GLU A 263 41.82 3.12 -37.21
CA GLU A 263 41.55 2.54 -38.56
C GLU A 263 41.30 1.01 -38.56
N GLY A 264 40.31 0.39 -39.25
CA GLY A 264 39.10 0.79 -40.02
C GLY A 264 37.96 -0.24 -39.73
N ASP A 265 36.92 -0.52 -40.52
CA ASP A 265 36.48 -0.18 -41.89
C ASP A 265 34.95 -0.49 -42.04
N GLU A 266 34.33 -0.12 -43.17
CA GLU A 266 32.87 0.05 -43.38
C GLU A 266 32.11 -1.11 -44.10
N GLY A 267 30.78 -0.93 -44.26
CA GLY A 267 29.95 -1.51 -45.34
C GLY A 267 28.96 -2.64 -44.96
N ASP A 268 27.77 -2.77 -45.57
CA ASP A 268 27.00 -1.91 -46.49
C ASP A 268 25.51 -2.38 -46.53
N GLU A 269 24.62 -1.67 -47.23
CA GLU A 269 23.14 -1.69 -47.15
C GLU A 269 22.38 -2.77 -48.00
N GLY A 270 21.03 -2.79 -47.92
CA GLY A 270 20.12 -3.59 -48.78
C GLY A 270 18.60 -3.31 -48.61
N GLU A 271 17.86 -3.13 -49.73
CA GLU A 271 16.48 -2.55 -49.90
C GLU A 271 15.34 -3.61 -50.12
N GLU A 272 14.02 -3.39 -50.33
CA GLU A 272 13.00 -2.29 -50.23
C GLU A 272 11.57 -2.96 -50.22
N GLU A 273 10.46 -2.18 -50.19
CA GLU A 273 9.06 -2.54 -50.54
C GLU A 273 8.25 -3.45 -49.56
N VAL A 274 6.91 -3.42 -49.43
CA VAL A 274 5.84 -2.46 -49.85
C VAL A 274 4.61 -2.49 -48.89
N GLU A 275 3.70 -1.53 -49.11
CA GLU A 275 2.22 -1.71 -49.19
C GLU A 275 1.23 -1.31 -48.07
N VAL A 276 -0.04 -1.12 -48.51
CA VAL A 276 -1.07 -0.25 -47.91
C VAL A 276 -2.37 -0.99 -47.52
N LYS A 277 -3.08 -0.45 -46.53
CA LYS A 277 -4.32 -0.98 -45.89
C LYS A 277 -5.56 -1.09 -46.82
N PRO A 278 -6.54 -1.94 -46.42
CA PRO A 278 -7.89 -1.40 -46.15
C PRO A 278 -8.53 -1.82 -44.80
N LYS A 279 -9.87 -1.72 -44.64
CA LYS A 279 -10.56 -1.29 -43.40
C LYS A 279 -11.56 -2.28 -42.74
N LYS A 280 -11.55 -2.26 -41.40
CA LYS A 280 -12.69 -2.35 -40.42
C LYS A 280 -13.57 -3.63 -40.30
N ALA A 281 -13.70 -4.09 -39.04
CA ALA A 281 -14.98 -4.41 -38.39
C ALA A 281 -14.98 -3.94 -36.91
N LYS A 282 -16.15 -3.63 -36.32
CA LYS A 282 -16.31 -3.13 -34.93
C LYS A 282 -17.33 -3.97 -34.14
N ARG A 283 -17.00 -4.33 -32.89
CA ARG A 283 -17.89 -4.52 -31.69
C ARG A 283 -16.98 -4.97 -30.52
N ALA A 284 -17.20 -4.64 -29.25
CA ALA A 284 -17.82 -3.47 -28.62
C ALA A 284 -17.13 -3.29 -27.24
N LYS A 285 -16.80 -2.07 -26.81
CA LYS A 285 -16.04 -1.83 -25.56
C LYS A 285 -16.98 -1.70 -24.36
N LYS A 286 -16.77 -2.49 -23.30
CA LYS A 286 -17.56 -2.48 -22.06
C LYS A 286 -17.18 -1.27 -21.19
N GLY A 287 -18.18 -0.48 -20.79
CA GLY A 287 -18.20 0.47 -19.67
C GLY A 287 -16.96 1.35 -19.42
N SER A 288 -17.05 2.64 -19.78
CA SER A 288 -16.25 3.66 -19.10
C SER A 288 -16.65 3.73 -17.62
N LEU A 289 -15.70 3.98 -16.72
CA LEU A 289 -16.00 4.48 -15.37
C LEU A 289 -16.87 5.73 -15.46
N THR A 290 -17.77 5.92 -14.50
CA THR A 290 -18.61 7.12 -14.47
C THR A 290 -17.78 8.36 -14.07
N ASP A 291 -18.21 9.53 -14.53
CA ASP A 291 -17.50 10.79 -14.30
C ASP A 291 -17.24 11.08 -12.80
N GLU A 292 -18.12 10.62 -11.90
CA GLU A 292 -17.95 10.76 -10.45
C GLU A 292 -16.94 9.78 -9.85
N GLU A 293 -16.84 8.56 -10.38
CA GLU A 293 -15.84 7.57 -9.93
C GLU A 293 -14.44 8.02 -10.33
N MET A 294 -14.29 8.49 -11.58
CA MET A 294 -13.01 9.00 -12.08
C MET A 294 -12.55 10.25 -11.31
N ALA A 295 -13.47 11.17 -10.99
CA ALA A 295 -13.16 12.35 -10.18
C ALA A 295 -12.72 11.99 -8.74
N ARG A 296 -13.39 11.02 -8.10
CA ARG A 296 -13.02 10.53 -6.75
C ARG A 296 -11.66 9.83 -6.77
N GLN A 297 -11.38 9.04 -7.80
CA GLN A 297 -10.11 8.33 -7.94
C GLN A 297 -8.93 9.31 -8.09
N LEU A 298 -9.03 10.32 -8.97
CA LEU A 298 -7.97 11.33 -9.12
C LEU A 298 -7.71 12.15 -7.85
N ASP A 299 -8.75 12.56 -7.11
CA ASP A 299 -8.56 13.34 -5.88
C ASP A 299 -7.91 12.49 -4.76
N SER A 300 -8.24 11.20 -4.69
CA SER A 300 -7.55 10.23 -3.82
C SER A 300 -6.08 10.03 -4.20
N GLU A 301 -5.75 9.94 -5.49
CA GLU A 301 -4.38 9.75 -5.97
C GLU A 301 -3.49 11.01 -5.80
N ILE A 302 -4.09 12.21 -5.87
CA ILE A 302 -3.37 13.48 -5.70
C ILE A 302 -3.16 13.79 -4.21
N ASN A 303 -4.20 13.70 -3.37
CA ASN A 303 -4.08 13.99 -1.94
C ASN A 303 -3.23 12.95 -1.19
N GLY A 304 -3.16 11.70 -1.70
CA GLY A 304 -2.24 10.67 -1.20
C GLY A 304 -0.76 10.91 -1.51
N ARG A 305 -0.40 11.86 -2.40
CA ARG A 305 0.98 12.08 -2.86
C ARG A 305 1.74 13.22 -2.17
N GLN A 306 1.12 14.02 -1.30
CA GLN A 306 1.83 15.03 -0.49
C GLN A 306 2.47 14.46 0.77
N ARG A 307 3.46 13.56 0.61
CA ARG A 307 4.53 13.29 1.59
C ARG A 307 5.68 12.49 0.97
N SER A 308 6.37 13.11 0.02
CA SER A 308 7.68 12.64 -0.48
C SER A 308 8.52 13.84 -0.89
N SER A 309 9.41 14.28 0.00
CA SER A 309 10.40 15.33 -0.28
C SER A 309 11.77 14.70 -0.43
N ARG A 310 12.10 14.31 -1.66
CA ARG A 310 13.47 13.95 -2.07
C ARG A 310 14.14 15.24 -2.55
N ALA A 311 15.24 15.65 -1.92
CA ALA A 311 15.86 16.95 -2.14
C ALA A 311 17.31 16.84 -2.62
N SER A 312 17.65 17.61 -3.66
CA SER A 312 19.01 17.91 -4.07
C SER A 312 19.04 19.28 -4.76
N SER A 313 19.77 20.23 -4.14
CA SER A 313 20.70 21.22 -4.75
C SER A 313 20.23 22.09 -5.95
N THR A 314 20.49 23.41 -6.04
CA THR A 314 21.66 24.19 -5.54
C THR A 314 21.31 25.69 -5.32
N SER A 315 22.13 26.38 -4.49
CA SER A 315 22.35 27.84 -4.23
C SER A 315 21.46 28.94 -4.90
N THR A 316 21.16 30.09 -4.26
CA THR A 316 22.13 31.09 -3.75
C THR A 316 21.64 31.99 -2.59
N ARG A 317 22.62 32.71 -2.00
CA ARG A 317 22.64 33.55 -0.78
C ARG A 317 21.57 34.65 -0.63
N GLY A 318 21.18 34.91 0.62
CA GLY A 318 20.63 36.20 1.09
C GLY A 318 20.54 36.27 2.64
N ARG A 319 21.25 37.21 3.28
CA ARG A 319 21.28 37.39 4.76
C ARG A 319 20.18 38.35 5.22
N GLY A 320 19.53 38.07 6.36
CA GLY A 320 18.67 39.03 7.08
C GLY A 320 18.30 38.56 8.49
N ARG A 321 18.50 39.40 9.52
CA ARG A 321 18.19 39.08 10.94
C ARG A 321 16.85 39.70 11.36
N GLY A 322 16.10 38.97 12.21
CA GLY A 322 15.28 39.56 13.28
C GLY A 322 13.77 39.68 13.01
N GLY A 323 12.97 39.15 13.95
CA GLY A 323 11.51 39.36 13.99
C GLY A 323 10.75 38.29 14.76
N LYS A 324 10.41 38.53 16.04
CA LYS A 324 9.55 37.64 16.85
C LYS A 324 8.12 37.60 16.30
N ARG A 325 7.49 36.42 16.31
CA ARG A 325 6.09 36.26 16.75
C ARG A 325 5.83 34.82 17.19
N GLY A 326 5.32 34.64 18.40
CA GLY A 326 5.03 33.33 18.97
C GLY A 326 3.57 32.90 18.77
N GLY A 327 3.31 31.60 18.86
CA GLY A 327 1.97 31.02 18.90
C GLY A 327 1.99 29.71 19.70
N LYS A 328 1.29 29.69 20.84
CA LYS A 328 1.11 28.47 21.65
C LYS A 328 0.36 27.40 20.83
N ARG A 329 0.73 26.12 20.98
CA ARG A 329 -0.18 24.99 20.72
C ARG A 329 -0.57 24.38 22.06
N GLY A 330 -1.87 24.37 22.33
CA GLY A 330 -2.43 23.91 23.61
C GLY A 330 -2.58 22.40 23.70
N ALA A 331 -2.70 21.90 24.93
CA ALA A 331 -3.06 20.52 25.23
C ALA A 331 -4.49 20.21 24.76
N LYS A 332 -4.79 18.92 24.55
CA LYS A 332 -6.16 18.42 24.34
C LYS A 332 -6.72 17.92 25.66
N SER A 333 -7.87 18.43 26.07
CA SER A 333 -8.64 17.91 27.20
C SER A 333 -9.42 16.64 26.81
N SER A 334 -9.62 15.76 27.80
CA SER A 334 -10.56 14.65 27.76
C SER A 334 -11.96 15.15 28.09
N ALA A 335 -12.95 14.88 27.23
CA ALA A 335 -14.36 15.15 27.51
C ALA A 335 -15.08 13.86 27.93
N THR A 336 -15.89 13.93 28.96
CA THR A 336 -16.72 12.83 29.48
C THR A 336 -18.17 12.97 29.01
N VAL A 337 -19.00 11.95 29.26
CA VAL A 337 -20.41 11.93 28.88
C VAL A 337 -21.23 11.70 30.14
N ASN A 338 -22.27 12.50 30.36
CA ASN A 338 -23.17 12.37 31.51
C ASN A 338 -24.25 11.29 31.28
N SER A 339 -25.06 11.01 32.31
CA SER A 339 -26.11 9.96 32.25
C SER A 339 -27.19 10.21 31.18
N ASP A 340 -27.34 11.47 30.75
CA ASP A 340 -28.36 11.89 29.80
C ASP A 340 -27.83 11.90 28.34
N GLY A 341 -26.58 11.47 28.14
CA GLY A 341 -25.97 11.27 26.83
C GLY A 341 -25.28 12.51 26.24
N GLU A 342 -25.14 13.59 27.01
CA GLU A 342 -24.50 14.82 26.56
C GLU A 342 -22.99 14.83 26.87
N THR A 343 -22.18 15.28 25.91
CA THR A 343 -20.73 15.46 26.13
C THR A 343 -20.47 16.73 26.92
N VAL A 344 -19.88 16.57 28.10
CA VAL A 344 -19.51 17.66 29.00
C VAL A 344 -18.00 17.84 29.09
N ASP A 345 -17.56 19.01 29.52
CA ASP A 345 -16.16 19.24 29.91
C ASP A 345 -15.91 18.92 31.40
N ASP A 346 -14.68 19.16 31.86
CA ASP A 346 -14.24 18.93 33.25
C ASP A 346 -15.02 19.78 34.28
N ALA A 347 -15.70 20.84 33.84
CA ALA A 347 -16.54 21.72 34.66
C ALA A 347 -18.03 21.34 34.62
N GLY A 348 -18.43 20.39 33.77
CA GLY A 348 -19.81 19.94 33.62
C GLY A 348 -20.66 20.74 32.61
N GLU A 349 -20.06 21.64 31.81
CA GLU A 349 -20.80 22.38 30.77
C GLU A 349 -20.97 21.57 29.49
N VAL A 350 -22.14 21.68 28.84
CA VAL A 350 -22.51 20.90 27.65
C VAL A 350 -21.79 21.41 26.39
N VAL A 351 -20.84 20.62 25.88
CA VAL A 351 -20.02 20.98 24.72
C VAL A 351 -20.63 20.43 23.43
N LYS A 352 -21.13 21.32 22.55
CA LYS A 352 -21.61 20.97 21.20
C LYS A 352 -20.45 20.57 20.28
N LYS A 353 -20.21 19.26 20.14
CA LYS A 353 -19.23 18.69 19.19
C LYS A 353 -19.57 19.05 17.73
N LYS A 354 -18.72 19.83 17.04
CA LYS A 354 -18.83 20.03 15.57
C LYS A 354 -18.71 18.68 14.86
N ARG A 355 -19.75 18.29 14.11
CA ARG A 355 -19.84 16.98 13.42
C ARG A 355 -18.79 16.90 12.32
N GLY A 356 -17.87 15.94 12.44
CA GLY A 356 -16.83 15.65 11.43
C GLY A 356 -17.39 14.99 10.17
N GLY A 357 -18.13 15.74 9.35
CA GLY A 357 -18.45 15.34 7.99
C GLY A 357 -17.21 15.46 7.10
N GLY A 358 -16.90 14.40 6.34
CA GLY A 358 -15.65 14.33 5.55
C GLY A 358 -15.50 15.46 4.53
N GLY A 359 -14.26 15.87 4.28
CA GLY A 359 -13.89 17.02 3.42
C GLY A 359 -14.43 17.00 1.98
N PHE A 360 -14.94 15.87 1.51
CA PHE A 360 -15.68 15.75 0.24
C PHE A 360 -16.95 16.61 0.16
N LYS A 361 -17.53 17.02 1.30
CA LYS A 361 -18.70 17.93 1.35
C LYS A 361 -18.34 19.36 1.79
N LYS A 362 -17.07 19.70 1.95
CA LYS A 362 -16.67 21.07 2.29
C LYS A 362 -16.89 21.97 1.06
N GLU A 363 -17.75 22.96 1.21
CA GLU A 363 -17.96 24.00 0.21
C GLU A 363 -16.85 25.05 0.31
N TYR A 364 -16.44 25.57 -0.85
CA TYR A 364 -15.41 26.59 -1.00
C TYR A 364 -15.99 27.76 -1.79
N VAL A 365 -15.61 28.98 -1.40
CA VAL A 365 -15.85 30.18 -2.21
C VAL A 365 -14.86 30.18 -3.36
N LEU A 366 -15.37 30.29 -4.59
CA LEU A 366 -14.56 30.25 -5.80
C LEU A 366 -13.95 31.64 -6.08
N SER A 367 -12.71 31.69 -6.57
CA SER A 367 -12.13 32.96 -7.04
C SER A 367 -12.87 33.49 -8.27
N GLU A 368 -12.95 34.80 -8.45
CA GLU A 368 -13.62 35.47 -9.58
C GLU A 368 -13.35 34.86 -10.98
N PRO A 369 -12.09 34.52 -11.39
CA PRO A 369 -11.85 33.84 -12.68
C PRO A 369 -12.47 32.44 -12.79
N LEU A 370 -12.65 31.75 -11.65
CA LEU A 370 -13.26 30.43 -11.58
C LEU A 370 -14.78 30.52 -11.56
N VAL A 371 -15.36 31.55 -10.94
CA VAL A 371 -16.79 31.88 -11.03
C VAL A 371 -17.18 32.16 -12.49
N ALA A 372 -16.35 32.88 -13.25
CA ALA A 372 -16.58 33.16 -14.67
C ALA A 372 -16.65 31.91 -15.58
N VAL A 373 -16.17 30.75 -15.09
CA VAL A 373 -16.19 29.45 -15.79
C VAL A 373 -17.24 28.49 -15.20
N ALA A 374 -17.36 28.45 -13.88
CA ALA A 374 -18.27 27.57 -13.15
C ALA A 374 -19.71 28.11 -13.05
N GLU A 375 -19.91 29.41 -13.30
CA GLU A 375 -21.18 30.15 -13.26
C GLU A 375 -21.89 30.11 -11.88
N VAL A 376 -21.14 29.78 -10.81
CA VAL A 376 -21.58 29.64 -9.40
C VAL A 376 -20.48 30.18 -8.47
N ASP A 377 -20.86 30.76 -7.32
CA ASP A 377 -19.96 31.37 -6.33
C ASP A 377 -19.36 30.37 -5.31
N LYS A 378 -20.12 29.33 -4.94
CA LYS A 378 -19.76 28.33 -3.93
C LYS A 378 -19.96 26.90 -4.43
N LEU A 379 -18.92 26.07 -4.36
CA LEU A 379 -18.96 24.65 -4.71
C LEU A 379 -17.99 23.83 -3.85
N SER A 380 -18.30 22.54 -3.64
CA SER A 380 -17.29 21.59 -3.14
C SER A 380 -16.28 21.23 -4.23
N ARG A 381 -15.05 20.89 -3.84
CA ARG A 381 -13.95 20.56 -4.76
C ARG A 381 -14.35 19.54 -5.86
N PRO A 382 -15.07 18.44 -5.60
CA PRO A 382 -15.53 17.52 -6.65
C PRO A 382 -16.54 18.16 -7.63
N GLN A 383 -17.43 19.03 -7.14
CA GLN A 383 -18.40 19.73 -8.00
C GLN A 383 -17.70 20.77 -8.88
N THR A 384 -16.69 21.48 -8.37
CA THR A 384 -15.88 22.42 -9.16
C THR A 384 -15.16 21.71 -10.31
N VAL A 385 -14.55 20.54 -10.06
CA VAL A 385 -13.93 19.71 -11.11
C VAL A 385 -14.95 19.26 -12.15
N LYS A 386 -16.16 18.86 -11.73
CA LYS A 386 -17.26 18.51 -12.64
C LYS A 386 -17.66 19.69 -13.53
N LYS A 387 -17.82 20.89 -12.97
CA LYS A 387 -18.14 22.12 -13.72
C LYS A 387 -17.07 22.51 -14.75
N LEU A 388 -15.79 22.38 -14.40
CA LEU A 388 -14.69 22.58 -15.35
C LEU A 388 -14.78 21.59 -16.52
N TRP A 389 -15.05 20.31 -16.26
CA TRP A 389 -15.21 19.31 -17.33
C TRP A 389 -16.48 19.51 -18.17
N GLU A 390 -17.58 19.98 -17.60
CA GLU A 390 -18.78 20.41 -18.35
C GLU A 390 -18.42 21.56 -19.31
N TYR A 391 -17.66 22.56 -18.86
CA TYR A 391 -17.20 23.67 -19.69
C TYR A 391 -16.24 23.22 -20.81
N ILE A 392 -15.25 22.38 -20.49
CA ILE A 392 -14.27 21.85 -21.45
C ILE A 392 -14.97 21.09 -22.59
N ARG A 393 -15.98 20.27 -22.27
CA ARG A 393 -16.78 19.55 -23.27
C ARG A 393 -17.64 20.50 -24.09
N ARG A 394 -18.33 21.45 -23.45
CA ARG A 394 -19.21 22.44 -24.13
C ARG A 394 -18.46 23.25 -25.18
N ASN A 395 -17.21 23.62 -24.89
CA ASN A 395 -16.39 24.47 -25.76
C ASN A 395 -15.34 23.68 -26.59
N ASN A 396 -15.42 22.33 -26.60
CA ASN A 396 -14.51 21.44 -27.32
C ASN A 396 -13.00 21.69 -27.07
N LEU A 397 -12.63 22.04 -25.84
CA LEU A 397 -11.26 22.47 -25.48
C LEU A 397 -10.25 21.33 -25.29
N GLN A 398 -10.63 20.07 -25.54
CA GLN A 398 -9.67 18.96 -25.51
C GLN A 398 -8.83 18.92 -26.79
N ASN A 399 -7.51 18.76 -26.65
CA ASN A 399 -6.64 18.53 -27.80
C ASN A 399 -7.06 17.22 -28.52
N PRO A 400 -7.34 17.25 -29.85
CA PRO A 400 -7.82 16.09 -30.58
C PRO A 400 -6.78 14.97 -30.71
N GLU A 401 -5.49 15.31 -30.70
CA GLU A 401 -4.38 14.36 -30.77
C GLU A 401 -4.05 13.77 -29.39
N ASN A 402 -4.13 14.58 -28.34
CA ASN A 402 -3.89 14.17 -26.95
C ASN A 402 -5.04 14.59 -26.03
N LYS A 403 -6.02 13.71 -25.83
CA LYS A 403 -7.21 13.94 -24.98
C LYS A 403 -6.92 14.17 -23.48
N ARG A 404 -5.64 14.12 -23.05
CA ARG A 404 -5.22 14.47 -21.69
C ARG A 404 -4.88 15.96 -21.54
N GLU A 405 -4.65 16.63 -22.65
CA GLU A 405 -4.32 18.05 -22.76
C GLU A 405 -5.57 18.88 -23.10
N ILE A 406 -5.71 20.01 -22.41
CA ILE A 406 -6.80 20.98 -22.57
C ILE A 406 -6.17 22.27 -23.13
N ILE A 407 -6.65 22.71 -24.29
CA ILE A 407 -6.27 23.97 -24.94
C ILE A 407 -7.05 25.09 -24.26
N CYS A 408 -6.36 26.06 -23.70
CA CYS A 408 -6.97 27.08 -22.85
C CYS A 408 -7.53 28.24 -23.70
N ASP A 409 -8.87 28.35 -23.69
CA ASP A 409 -9.58 29.56 -24.13
C ASP A 409 -9.26 30.75 -23.21
N ASP A 410 -9.79 31.93 -23.53
CA ASP A 410 -9.45 33.15 -22.78
C ASP A 410 -9.85 33.06 -21.30
N LYS A 411 -10.91 32.30 -20.96
CA LYS A 411 -11.32 32.06 -19.57
C LYS A 411 -10.40 31.07 -18.85
N PHE A 412 -10.02 29.96 -19.50
CA PHE A 412 -9.05 29.01 -18.94
C PHE A 412 -7.66 29.65 -18.82
N ARG A 413 -7.28 30.55 -19.72
CA ARG A 413 -6.03 31.32 -19.65
C ARG A 413 -6.07 32.33 -18.50
N ALA A 414 -7.19 33.01 -18.26
CA ALA A 414 -7.38 33.85 -17.07
C ALA A 414 -7.37 33.05 -15.76
N LEU A 415 -7.76 31.77 -15.79
CA LEU A 415 -7.78 30.88 -14.61
C LEU A 415 -6.41 30.26 -14.30
N PHE A 416 -5.73 29.69 -15.30
CA PHE A 416 -4.50 28.90 -15.11
C PHE A 416 -3.21 29.59 -15.59
N ASN A 417 -3.32 30.72 -16.30
CA ASN A 417 -2.21 31.49 -16.87
C ASN A 417 -1.27 30.65 -17.76
N VAL A 418 -1.83 29.74 -18.54
CA VAL A 418 -1.15 28.88 -19.53
C VAL A 418 -2.00 28.74 -20.78
N GLU A 419 -1.37 28.46 -21.92
CA GLU A 419 -2.08 28.20 -23.19
C GLU A 419 -2.62 26.76 -23.28
N LYS A 420 -1.99 25.83 -22.56
CA LYS A 420 -2.30 24.41 -22.55
C LYS A 420 -2.12 23.84 -21.14
N ILE A 421 -3.01 22.97 -20.70
CA ILE A 421 -2.92 22.34 -19.38
C ILE A 421 -3.31 20.85 -19.43
N ASP A 422 -2.49 20.00 -18.82
CA ASP A 422 -2.82 18.59 -18.61
C ASP A 422 -3.86 18.42 -17.47
N MET A 423 -4.73 17.41 -17.59
CA MET A 423 -5.82 17.16 -16.62
C MET A 423 -5.38 17.01 -15.15
N PHE A 424 -4.20 16.45 -14.88
CA PHE A 424 -3.68 16.30 -13.51
C PHE A 424 -3.12 17.64 -13.00
N THR A 425 -2.49 18.40 -13.90
CA THR A 425 -1.98 19.74 -13.62
C THR A 425 -3.12 20.72 -13.32
N MET A 426 -4.23 20.65 -14.06
CA MET A 426 -5.45 21.43 -13.82
C MET A 426 -5.98 21.23 -12.39
N ASN A 427 -6.17 19.97 -11.95
CA ASN A 427 -6.71 19.70 -10.62
C ASN A 427 -5.72 20.08 -9.48
N LYS A 428 -4.41 20.03 -9.76
CA LYS A 428 -3.37 20.51 -8.83
C LYS A 428 -3.41 22.04 -8.67
N GLN A 429 -3.57 22.78 -9.77
CA GLN A 429 -3.63 24.25 -9.73
C GLN A 429 -4.96 24.78 -9.13
N LEU A 430 -6.06 24.03 -9.30
CA LEU A 430 -7.39 24.39 -8.78
C LEU A 430 -7.41 24.75 -7.29
N GLY A 431 -6.53 24.16 -6.47
CA GLY A 431 -6.44 24.48 -5.04
C GLY A 431 -6.13 25.95 -4.72
N ARG A 432 -5.56 26.72 -5.66
CA ARG A 432 -5.29 28.17 -5.50
C ARG A 432 -6.54 29.04 -5.65
N HIS A 433 -7.62 28.48 -6.18
CA HIS A 433 -8.86 29.17 -6.54
C HIS A 433 -10.05 28.80 -5.65
N LEU A 434 -9.82 27.93 -4.66
CA LEU A 434 -10.78 27.51 -3.64
C LEU A 434 -10.43 28.21 -2.32
N ARG A 435 -11.27 29.13 -1.85
CA ARG A 435 -11.13 29.79 -0.55
C ARG A 435 -12.08 29.15 0.44
N GLU A 436 -11.68 29.05 1.70
CA GLU A 436 -12.62 28.64 2.75
C GLU A 436 -13.66 29.76 2.93
N PRO A 437 -14.95 29.44 3.12
CA PRO A 437 -15.95 30.47 3.42
C PRO A 437 -15.61 31.13 4.76
N ASP A 438 -15.70 32.46 4.79
CA ASP A 438 -15.53 33.22 6.03
C ASP A 438 -16.55 32.74 7.08
N VAL A 439 -16.04 32.42 8.26
CA VAL A 439 -16.87 31.98 9.38
C VAL A 439 -17.40 33.24 10.06
N ASP A 440 -18.66 33.57 9.78
CA ASP A 440 -19.37 34.67 10.42
C ASP A 440 -19.38 34.43 11.95
N PRO A 441 -18.82 35.33 12.78
CA PRO A 441 -18.61 35.06 14.21
C PRO A 441 -19.89 35.09 15.07
N GLU A 442 -21.06 35.36 14.50
CA GLU A 442 -22.35 35.49 15.22
C GLU A 442 -23.44 34.46 14.80
N ALA A 443 -23.06 33.31 14.20
CA ALA A 443 -24.00 32.25 13.75
C ALA A 443 -23.81 30.87 14.43
#